data_AF-A0A3M1HDE4-F1
#
_entry.id   AF-A0A3M1HDE4-F1
#
_cell.length_a   1.000
_cell.length_b   1.000
_cell.length_c   1.000
_cell.angle_alpha   90.00
_cell.angle_beta   90.00
_cell.angle_gamma   90.00
#
_symmetry.space_group_name_H-M   'P 1'
#
loop_
_entity.id
_entity.type
_entity.pdbx_description
1 polymer ?
#
loop_
_entity_poly.entity_id
_entity_poly.type
_entity_poly.pdbx_seq_one_letter_code
_entity_poly.pdbx_strand_id
1 'polypeptide(L)'
;MVNETFVNVTASVAPSADIGTATHLFITVIIPEIAKRFFAFLSTPFIYPETWWLLTHLLLTFILFEFYFDRHEDEDLGWGAALANSIVMVFVSMELLRAVYHHEGTPFSVLWNVVQDALTFSAHPDKVVILALILLLGILGIVTAVINYFHFLPRKVAFIISGHKTVNLLAYFLIVIVWRYTHGKPLPLDGITLVALFLFGMMMWGILLLVNFKRAKRKARQTDITLFK
;
A
#
# COMPACT_ATOMS: atom_id res chain seq x y z
N MET A 1 18.89 -0.07 13.40
CA MET A 1 20.34 0.05 13.12
C MET A 1 20.52 0.91 11.89
N VAL A 2 20.84 2.19 12.05
CA VAL A 2 21.35 3.00 10.93
C VAL A 2 22.66 2.36 10.53
N ASN A 3 22.80 1.93 9.28
CA ASN A 3 23.99 1.27 8.77
C ASN A 3 25.20 2.15 9.12
N GLU A 4 26.17 1.68 9.92
CA GLU A 4 27.32 2.49 10.37
C GLU A 4 28.12 3.09 9.20
N THR A 5 27.97 2.48 8.02
CA THR A 5 28.45 3.01 6.73
C THR A 5 27.89 4.38 6.38
N PHE A 6 26.63 4.69 6.67
CA PHE A 6 26.06 6.02 6.38
C PHE A 6 26.61 7.11 7.30
N VAL A 7 26.87 6.78 8.57
CA VAL A 7 27.38 7.74 9.58
C VAL A 7 28.86 8.05 9.35
N ASN A 8 29.66 7.06 8.95
CA ASN A 8 31.08 7.29 8.65
C ASN A 8 31.31 8.04 7.33
N VAL A 9 30.39 7.92 6.36
CA VAL A 9 30.49 8.68 5.11
C VAL A 9 30.17 10.16 5.32
N THR A 10 29.23 10.52 6.19
CA THR A 10 28.91 11.94 6.44
C THR A 10 29.93 12.67 7.31
N ALA A 11 30.62 11.96 8.22
CA ALA A 11 31.60 12.58 9.12
C ALA A 11 32.93 12.97 8.45
N SER A 12 33.24 12.43 7.26
CA SER A 12 34.52 12.68 6.58
C SER A 12 34.45 13.64 5.39
N VAL A 13 33.25 14.08 4.99
CA VAL A 13 33.09 15.01 3.87
C VAL A 13 33.19 16.44 4.40
N ALA A 14 34.37 17.04 4.24
CA ALA A 14 34.58 18.47 4.45
C ALA A 14 33.57 19.29 3.62
N PRO A 15 33.14 20.49 4.09
CA PRO A 15 32.05 21.27 3.50
C PRO A 15 32.28 21.78 2.05
N SER A 16 33.45 21.51 1.46
CA SER A 16 33.71 21.69 0.02
C SER A 16 33.31 20.46 -0.78
N ALA A 17 32.11 19.91 -0.53
CA ALA A 17 31.62 18.73 -1.24
C ALA A 17 31.49 19.06 -2.74
N ASP A 18 32.50 18.65 -3.51
CA ASP A 18 32.49 18.71 -4.96
C ASP A 18 31.24 17.97 -5.48
N ILE A 19 30.66 18.46 -6.57
CA ILE A 19 29.53 17.84 -7.27
C ILE A 19 29.84 16.36 -7.59
N GLY A 20 31.13 16.02 -7.79
CA GLY A 20 31.61 14.65 -7.92
C GLY A 20 31.27 13.74 -6.73
N THR A 21 31.41 14.21 -5.50
CA THR A 21 31.13 13.42 -4.29
C THR A 21 29.63 13.16 -4.12
N ALA A 22 28.80 14.19 -4.36
CA ALA A 22 27.34 14.07 -4.24
C ALA A 22 26.76 13.11 -5.30
N THR A 23 27.23 13.21 -6.55
CA THR A 23 26.80 12.32 -7.64
C THR A 23 27.23 10.88 -7.38
N HIS A 24 28.45 10.66 -6.89
CA HIS A 24 28.92 9.33 -6.50
C HIS A 24 28.06 8.72 -5.37
N LEU A 25 27.77 9.48 -4.31
CA LEU A 25 26.91 9.03 -3.19
C LEU A 25 25.50 8.64 -3.68
N PHE A 26 24.92 9.47 -4.55
CA PHE A 26 23.60 9.21 -5.11
C PHE A 26 23.57 7.92 -5.94
N ILE A 27 24.55 7.73 -6.82
CA ILE A 27 24.62 6.58 -7.73
C ILE A 27 24.97 5.29 -6.98
N THR A 28 25.92 5.34 -6.04
CA THR A 28 26.45 4.13 -5.39
C THR A 28 25.68 3.71 -4.14
N VAL A 29 24.94 4.62 -3.51
CA VAL A 29 24.23 4.32 -2.25
C VAL A 29 22.72 4.49 -2.39
N ILE A 30 22.25 5.65 -2.88
CA ILE A 30 20.82 5.96 -2.91
C ILE A 30 20.08 5.09 -3.94
N ILE A 31 20.56 5.03 -5.19
CA ILE A 31 19.90 4.23 -6.24
C ILE A 31 19.81 2.74 -5.86
N PRO A 32 20.89 2.07 -5.41
CA PRO A 32 20.81 0.67 -5.00
C PRO A 32 19.86 0.41 -3.83
N GLU A 33 19.80 1.32 -2.85
CA GLU A 33 18.86 1.17 -1.72
C GLU A 33 17.40 1.40 -2.14
N ILE A 34 17.13 2.35 -3.05
CA ILE A 34 15.80 2.49 -3.66
C ILE A 34 15.42 1.21 -4.40
N ALA A 35 16.31 0.70 -5.25
CA ALA A 35 16.07 -0.52 -6.03
C ALA A 35 15.81 -1.73 -5.13
N LYS A 36 16.64 -1.93 -4.10
CA LYS A 36 16.47 -3.01 -3.11
C LYS A 36 15.12 -2.94 -2.40
N ARG A 37 14.67 -1.75 -1.99
CA ARG A 37 13.36 -1.57 -1.33
C ARG A 37 12.20 -1.74 -2.31
N PHE A 38 12.34 -1.26 -3.54
CA PHE A 38 11.38 -1.48 -4.62
C PHE A 38 11.18 -2.98 -4.89
N PHE A 39 12.27 -3.73 -5.05
CA PHE A 39 12.20 -5.17 -5.24
C PHE A 39 11.71 -5.91 -4.00
N ALA A 40 11.94 -5.37 -2.80
CA ALA A 40 11.32 -5.92 -1.60
C ALA A 40 9.79 -5.86 -1.67
N PHE A 41 9.20 -4.75 -2.13
CA PHE A 41 7.74 -4.69 -2.35
C PHE A 41 7.28 -5.78 -3.32
N LEU A 42 7.94 -5.88 -4.48
CA LEU A 42 7.58 -6.86 -5.52
C LEU A 42 7.74 -8.32 -5.06
N SER A 43 8.82 -8.63 -4.33
CA SER A 43 9.18 -10.01 -3.96
C SER A 43 8.52 -10.51 -2.68
N THR A 44 8.02 -9.64 -1.81
CA THR A 44 7.44 -10.04 -0.52
C THR A 44 6.34 -11.09 -0.66
N PRO A 45 5.38 -11.00 -1.61
CA PRO A 45 4.36 -12.03 -1.77
C PRO A 45 4.91 -13.41 -2.15
N PHE A 46 6.06 -13.45 -2.82
CA PHE A 46 6.72 -14.69 -3.23
C PHE A 46 7.61 -15.27 -2.12
N ILE A 47 8.17 -14.41 -1.26
CA ILE A 47 8.99 -14.80 -0.12
C ILE A 47 8.12 -15.28 1.06
N TYR A 48 6.95 -14.68 1.25
CA TYR A 48 6.02 -14.98 2.35
C TYR A 48 4.66 -15.42 1.79
N PRO A 49 4.49 -16.71 1.49
CA PRO A 49 3.30 -17.21 0.81
C PRO A 49 1.98 -16.94 1.55
N GLU A 50 2.02 -16.77 2.87
CA GLU A 50 0.86 -16.47 3.72
C GLU A 50 0.19 -15.15 3.33
N THR A 51 0.95 -14.20 2.76
CA THR A 51 0.40 -12.96 2.22
C THR A 51 -0.60 -13.22 1.08
N TRP A 52 -0.46 -14.32 0.33
CA TRP A 52 -1.39 -14.66 -0.74
C TRP A 52 -2.81 -14.85 -0.23
N TRP A 53 -3.00 -15.24 1.03
CA TRP A 53 -4.34 -15.33 1.58
C TRP A 53 -5.04 -13.97 1.53
N LEU A 54 -4.40 -12.92 2.06
CA LEU A 54 -4.95 -11.56 2.01
C LEU A 54 -5.00 -11.02 0.57
N LEU A 55 -3.92 -11.20 -0.19
CA LEU A 55 -3.83 -10.69 -1.56
C LEU A 55 -4.85 -11.32 -2.49
N THR A 56 -5.17 -12.60 -2.31
CA THR A 56 -6.19 -13.27 -3.12
C THR A 56 -7.56 -12.68 -2.87
N HIS A 57 -7.91 -12.35 -1.62
CA HIS A 57 -9.19 -11.68 -1.32
C HIS A 57 -9.25 -10.29 -1.96
N LEU A 58 -8.17 -9.50 -1.85
CA LEU A 58 -8.08 -8.18 -2.49
C LEU A 58 -8.11 -8.25 -4.02
N LEU A 59 -7.44 -9.24 -4.61
CA LEU A 59 -7.41 -9.44 -6.04
C LEU A 59 -8.76 -9.95 -6.56
N LEU A 60 -9.44 -10.82 -5.80
CA LEU A 60 -10.76 -11.32 -6.14
C LEU A 60 -11.79 -10.17 -6.14
N THR A 61 -11.83 -9.35 -5.08
CA THR A 61 -12.73 -8.18 -5.05
C THR A 61 -12.41 -7.21 -6.18
N PHE A 62 -11.13 -6.96 -6.45
CA PHE A 62 -10.69 -6.14 -7.59
C PHE A 62 -11.24 -6.67 -8.92
N ILE A 63 -11.03 -7.95 -9.20
CA ILE A 63 -11.45 -8.60 -10.45
C ILE A 63 -12.98 -8.56 -10.57
N LEU A 64 -13.71 -8.87 -9.50
CA LEU A 64 -15.18 -8.84 -9.48
C LEU A 64 -15.73 -7.44 -9.76
N PHE A 65 -15.19 -6.41 -9.10
CA PHE A 65 -15.60 -5.03 -9.37
C PHE A 65 -15.27 -4.61 -10.80
N GLU A 66 -14.10 -4.97 -11.29
CA GLU A 66 -13.69 -4.61 -12.64
C GLU A 66 -14.58 -5.27 -13.70
N PHE A 67 -14.93 -6.55 -13.54
CA PHE A 67 -15.90 -7.23 -14.42
C PHE A 67 -17.31 -6.67 -14.29
N TYR A 68 -17.74 -6.34 -13.07
CA TYR A 68 -19.06 -5.78 -12.81
C TYR A 68 -19.24 -4.44 -13.56
N PHE A 69 -18.30 -3.51 -13.40
CA PHE A 69 -18.36 -2.18 -14.03
C PHE A 69 -18.09 -2.22 -15.54
N ASP A 70 -17.30 -3.19 -16.03
CA ASP A 70 -17.14 -3.39 -17.48
C ASP A 70 -18.46 -3.83 -18.13
N ARG A 71 -19.30 -4.59 -17.39
CA ARG A 71 -20.61 -5.04 -17.87
C ARG A 71 -21.72 -3.98 -17.77
N HIS A 72 -21.63 -3.10 -16.78
CA HIS A 72 -22.62 -2.07 -16.45
C HIS A 72 -22.00 -0.67 -16.65
N GLU A 73 -21.63 -0.34 -17.88
CA GLU A 73 -20.92 0.92 -18.19
C GLU A 73 -21.71 2.19 -17.85
N ASP A 74 -23.04 2.09 -17.84
CA ASP A 74 -23.96 3.18 -17.50
C ASP A 74 -24.10 3.39 -15.98
N GLU A 75 -23.62 2.42 -15.18
CA GLU A 75 -23.55 2.54 -13.73
C GLU A 75 -22.24 3.23 -13.34
N ASP A 76 -22.33 4.52 -13.06
CA ASP A 76 -21.27 5.21 -12.34
C ASP A 76 -20.99 4.48 -11.01
N LEU A 77 -19.72 4.39 -10.60
CA LEU A 77 -19.31 3.91 -9.27
C LEU A 77 -20.31 4.40 -8.23
N GLY A 78 -21.02 3.48 -7.59
CA GLY A 78 -22.07 3.83 -6.63
C GLY A 78 -21.49 4.12 -5.26
N TRP A 79 -22.26 4.82 -4.42
CA TRP A 79 -21.99 4.93 -2.99
C TRP A 79 -21.82 3.57 -2.30
N GLY A 80 -22.52 2.54 -2.79
CA GLY A 80 -22.36 1.17 -2.33
C GLY A 80 -20.96 0.59 -2.60
N ALA A 81 -20.35 0.88 -3.76
CA ALA A 81 -19.00 0.43 -4.07
C ALA A 81 -17.95 1.15 -3.21
N ALA A 82 -18.14 2.45 -2.99
CA ALA A 82 -17.32 3.24 -2.08
C ALA A 82 -17.38 2.71 -0.65
N LEU A 83 -18.60 2.43 -0.14
CA LEU A 83 -18.82 1.83 1.17
C LEU A 83 -18.18 0.44 1.28
N ALA A 84 -18.33 -0.42 0.27
CA ALA A 84 -17.72 -1.75 0.25
C ALA A 84 -16.19 -1.67 0.33
N ASN A 85 -15.56 -0.77 -0.43
CA ASN A 85 -14.11 -0.57 -0.37
C ASN A 85 -13.65 -0.05 1.01
N SER A 86 -14.44 0.78 1.68
CA SER A 86 -14.18 1.20 3.05
C SER A 86 -14.22 0.04 4.04
N ILE A 87 -15.19 -0.87 3.90
CA ILE A 87 -15.27 -2.10 4.72
C ILE A 87 -14.06 -3.00 4.47
N VAL A 88 -13.59 -3.10 3.22
CA VAL A 88 -12.35 -3.84 2.88
C VAL A 88 -11.14 -3.25 3.62
N MET A 89 -11.00 -1.92 3.71
CA MET A 89 -9.92 -1.30 4.49
C MET A 89 -9.96 -1.69 5.97
N VAL A 90 -11.16 -1.69 6.57
CA VAL A 90 -11.34 -2.12 7.97
C VAL A 90 -10.94 -3.59 8.11
N PHE A 91 -11.43 -4.46 7.23
CA PHE A 91 -11.09 -5.88 7.22
C PHE A 91 -9.57 -6.12 7.12
N VAL A 92 -8.90 -5.47 6.17
CA VAL A 92 -7.45 -5.56 6.03
C VAL A 92 -6.77 -5.09 7.31
N SER A 93 -7.16 -3.95 7.88
CA SER A 93 -6.54 -3.44 9.12
C SER A 93 -6.63 -4.43 10.28
N MET A 94 -7.78 -5.10 10.45
CA MET A 94 -7.96 -6.12 11.48
C MET A 94 -7.07 -7.34 11.23
N GLU A 95 -6.94 -7.76 9.97
CA GLU A 95 -6.11 -8.90 9.61
C GLU A 95 -4.60 -8.59 9.76
N LEU A 96 -4.18 -7.37 9.44
CA LEU A 96 -2.82 -6.91 9.71
C LEU A 96 -2.54 -6.85 11.22
N LEU A 97 -3.49 -6.36 12.01
CA LEU A 97 -3.37 -6.35 13.47
C LEU A 97 -3.24 -7.77 14.02
N ARG A 98 -4.06 -8.70 13.52
CA ARG A 98 -3.95 -10.13 13.83
C ARG A 98 -2.57 -10.65 13.47
N ALA A 99 -2.03 -10.31 12.30
CA ALA A 99 -0.71 -10.77 11.86
C ALA A 99 0.44 -10.27 12.75
N VAL A 100 0.38 -9.02 13.23
CA VAL A 100 1.39 -8.48 14.16
C VAL A 100 1.37 -9.22 15.50
N TYR A 101 0.19 -9.58 16.00
CA TYR A 101 -0.01 -10.13 17.35
C TYR A 101 -0.35 -11.63 17.39
N HIS A 102 -0.29 -12.33 16.27
CA HIS A 102 -0.67 -13.76 16.19
C HIS A 102 0.15 -14.63 17.16
N HIS A 103 1.35 -14.18 17.54
CA HIS A 103 2.23 -14.85 18.48
C HIS A 103 2.00 -14.48 19.96
N GLU A 104 1.14 -13.50 20.28
CA GLU A 104 1.07 -12.88 21.62
C GLU A 104 -0.22 -13.17 22.43
N GLY A 105 -1.03 -14.17 22.04
CA GLY A 105 -2.12 -14.71 22.87
C GLY A 105 -3.56 -14.39 22.42
N THR A 106 -4.46 -14.09 23.37
CA THR A 106 -5.90 -13.89 23.12
C THR A 106 -6.19 -12.50 22.53
N PRO A 107 -7.36 -12.27 21.90
CA PRO A 107 -7.70 -10.94 21.35
C PRO A 107 -7.63 -9.79 22.36
N PHE A 108 -7.86 -10.07 23.65
CA PHE A 108 -7.71 -9.09 24.72
C PHE A 108 -6.24 -8.76 25.03
N SER A 109 -5.33 -9.75 24.97
CA SER A 109 -3.90 -9.50 25.17
C SER A 109 -3.32 -8.66 24.03
N VAL A 110 -3.80 -8.83 22.79
CA VAL A 110 -3.43 -7.97 21.66
C VAL A 110 -3.70 -6.50 21.95
N LEU A 111 -4.91 -6.16 22.42
CA LEU A 111 -5.26 -4.78 22.75
C LEU A 111 -4.39 -4.22 23.87
N TRP A 112 -4.11 -5.02 24.90
CA TRP A 112 -3.25 -4.61 26.01
C TRP A 112 -1.81 -4.36 25.57
N ASN A 113 -1.25 -5.24 24.72
CA ASN A 113 0.10 -5.11 24.21
C ASN A 113 0.25 -3.88 23.29
N VAL A 114 -0.78 -3.57 22.49
CA VAL A 114 -0.87 -2.30 21.72
C VAL A 114 -0.72 -1.09 22.63
N VAL A 115 -1.46 -1.03 23.73
CA VAL A 115 -1.40 0.10 24.67
C VAL A 115 -0.04 0.17 25.34
N GLN A 116 0.51 -0.95 25.77
CA GLN A 116 1.84 -1.02 26.38
C GLN A 116 2.94 -0.56 25.40
N ASP A 117 2.93 -1.06 24.16
CA ASP A 117 3.89 -0.66 23.12
C ASP A 117 3.79 0.85 22.83
N ALA A 118 2.58 1.40 22.79
CA ALA A 118 2.36 2.83 22.58
C ALA A 118 2.88 3.69 23.75
N LEU A 119 2.68 3.25 25.00
CA LEU A 119 3.17 3.93 26.20
C LEU A 119 4.68 3.80 26.38
N THR A 120 5.28 2.70 25.92
CA THR A 120 6.71 2.38 26.08
C THR A 120 7.54 2.70 24.84
N PHE A 121 7.09 3.68 24.02
CA PHE A 121 7.64 4.14 22.74
C PHE A 121 9.17 3.96 22.51
N SER A 122 9.97 4.10 23.57
CA SER A 122 11.41 3.88 23.60
C SER A 122 11.89 2.47 23.18
N ALA A 123 11.15 1.39 23.48
CA ALA A 123 11.67 0.03 23.31
C ALA A 123 11.69 -0.45 21.83
N HIS A 124 10.64 -0.15 21.08
CA HIS A 124 10.46 -0.64 19.70
C HIS A 124 9.79 0.40 18.80
N PRO A 125 10.49 1.48 18.41
CA PRO A 125 9.89 2.58 17.64
C PRO A 125 9.29 2.10 16.30
N ASP A 126 9.92 1.13 15.64
CA ASP A 126 9.43 0.57 14.38
C ASP A 126 8.07 -0.14 14.55
N LYS A 127 7.87 -0.87 15.66
CA LYS A 127 6.61 -1.56 15.99
C LYS A 127 5.49 -0.54 16.16
N VAL A 128 5.76 0.54 16.90
CA VAL A 128 4.77 1.59 17.17
C VAL A 128 4.35 2.31 15.89
N VAL A 129 5.29 2.61 14.99
CA VAL A 129 4.96 3.22 13.70
C VAL A 129 4.11 2.29 12.85
N ILE A 130 4.45 1.01 12.76
CA ILE A 130 3.66 0.02 12.01
C ILE A 130 2.25 -0.10 12.60
N LEU A 131 2.14 -0.18 13.92
CA LEU A 131 0.85 -0.21 14.61
C LEU A 131 0.03 1.05 14.33
N ALA A 132 0.64 2.23 14.39
CA ALA A 132 -0.01 3.49 14.06
C ALA A 132 -0.53 3.50 12.62
N LEU A 133 0.22 2.95 11.66
CA LEU A 133 -0.21 2.82 10.27
C LEU A 133 -1.39 1.85 10.10
N ILE A 134 -1.39 0.72 10.80
CA ILE A 134 -2.51 -0.24 10.79
C ILE A 134 -3.77 0.40 11.37
N LEU A 135 -3.65 1.06 12.53
CA LEU A 135 -4.77 1.75 13.17
C LEU A 135 -5.29 2.90 12.30
N LEU A 136 -4.39 3.67 11.68
CA LEU A 136 -4.75 4.72 10.74
C LEU A 136 -5.55 4.16 9.55
N LEU A 137 -5.14 3.03 8.97
CA LEU A 137 -5.90 2.37 7.90
C LEU A 137 -7.31 1.99 8.36
N GLY A 138 -7.43 1.39 9.55
CA GLY A 138 -8.72 0.99 10.12
C GLY A 138 -9.64 2.18 10.39
N ILE A 139 -9.10 3.25 11.01
CA ILE A 139 -9.82 4.50 11.27
C ILE A 139 -10.25 5.15 9.96
N LEU A 140 -9.37 5.24 8.96
CA LEU A 140 -9.71 5.74 7.62
C LEU A 140 -10.81 4.90 6.99
N GLY A 141 -10.78 3.58 7.15
CA GLY A 141 -11.84 2.66 6.74
C GLY A 141 -13.19 3.00 7.37
N ILE A 142 -13.24 3.16 8.69
CA ILE A 142 -14.47 3.51 9.43
C ILE A 142 -14.98 4.90 9.03
N VAL A 143 -14.10 5.91 9.01
CA VAL A 143 -14.46 7.30 8.67
C VAL A 143 -14.98 7.38 7.24
N THR A 144 -14.31 6.74 6.28
CA THR A 144 -14.77 6.72 4.89
C THR A 144 -16.08 5.93 4.74
N ALA A 145 -16.27 4.84 5.50
CA ALA A 145 -17.55 4.11 5.50
C ALA A 145 -18.71 5.01 5.96
N VAL A 146 -18.53 5.76 7.05
CA VAL A 146 -19.52 6.72 7.56
C VAL A 146 -19.79 7.82 6.53
N ILE A 147 -18.73 8.43 5.97
CA ILE A 147 -18.85 9.46 4.93
C ILE A 147 -19.61 8.94 3.71
N ASN A 148 -19.31 7.72 3.26
CA ASN A 148 -19.93 7.09 2.10
C ASN A 148 -21.38 6.69 2.38
N TYR A 149 -21.71 6.24 3.59
CA TYR A 149 -23.07 5.88 4.00
C TYR A 149 -23.99 7.10 4.07
N PHE A 150 -23.52 8.22 4.63
CA PHE A 150 -24.29 9.46 4.74
C PHE A 150 -24.12 10.43 3.55
N HIS A 151 -23.33 10.05 2.55
CA HIS A 151 -23.06 10.87 1.36
C HIS A 151 -22.51 12.27 1.69
N PHE A 152 -21.64 12.41 2.70
CA PHE A 152 -21.16 13.71 3.17
C PHE A 152 -20.21 14.44 2.22
N LEU A 153 -19.55 13.73 1.30
CA LEU A 153 -18.62 14.32 0.33
C LEU A 153 -19.23 14.42 -1.06
N PRO A 154 -18.70 15.28 -1.95
CA PRO A 154 -19.02 15.17 -3.37
C PRO A 154 -18.59 13.81 -3.91
N ARG A 155 -19.45 13.21 -4.73
CA ARG A 155 -19.29 11.87 -5.32
C ARG A 155 -17.88 11.62 -5.90
N LYS A 156 -17.32 12.59 -6.63
CA LYS A 156 -15.98 12.50 -7.22
C LYS A 156 -14.87 12.35 -6.18
N VAL A 157 -14.95 13.09 -5.07
CA VAL A 157 -13.95 13.05 -3.99
C VAL A 157 -14.04 11.73 -3.25
N ALA A 158 -15.27 11.32 -2.92
CA ALA A 158 -15.52 10.03 -2.27
C ALA A 158 -14.87 8.88 -3.06
N PHE A 159 -15.01 8.85 -4.39
CA PHE A 159 -14.42 7.78 -5.22
C PHE A 159 -12.93 7.86 -5.44
N ILE A 160 -12.31 9.03 -5.35
CA ILE A 160 -10.84 9.12 -5.39
C ILE A 160 -10.26 8.47 -4.12
N ILE A 161 -10.87 8.76 -2.96
CA ILE A 161 -10.39 8.29 -1.65
C ILE A 161 -10.73 6.82 -1.44
N SER A 162 -11.96 6.41 -1.73
CA SER A 162 -12.48 5.05 -1.52
C SER A 162 -12.51 4.20 -2.80
N GLY A 163 -11.80 4.62 -3.84
CA GLY A 163 -11.68 3.86 -5.07
C GLY A 163 -10.92 2.56 -4.82
N HIS A 164 -11.39 1.46 -5.42
CA HIS A 164 -10.78 0.14 -5.25
C HIS A 164 -9.27 0.12 -5.59
N LYS A 165 -8.82 0.96 -6.54
CA LYS A 165 -7.39 1.10 -6.89
C LYS A 165 -6.57 1.68 -5.73
N THR A 166 -7.04 2.78 -5.15
CA THR A 166 -6.39 3.46 -4.03
C THR A 166 -6.37 2.55 -2.80
N VAL A 167 -7.52 1.95 -2.48
CA VAL A 167 -7.69 1.04 -1.34
C VAL A 167 -6.79 -0.18 -1.46
N ASN A 168 -6.81 -0.86 -2.62
CA ASN A 168 -6.00 -2.08 -2.81
C ASN A 168 -4.50 -1.77 -2.81
N LEU A 169 -4.09 -0.64 -3.38
CA LEU A 169 -2.69 -0.23 -3.37
C LEU A 169 -2.20 0.06 -1.93
N LEU A 170 -2.99 0.81 -1.15
CA LEU A 170 -2.67 1.10 0.25
C LEU A 170 -2.64 -0.17 1.11
N ALA A 171 -3.62 -1.06 0.92
CA ALA A 171 -3.68 -2.35 1.59
C ALA A 171 -2.45 -3.21 1.26
N TYR A 172 -2.09 -3.31 -0.02
CA TYR A 172 -0.90 -4.05 -0.47
C TYR A 172 0.38 -3.54 0.20
N PHE A 173 0.57 -2.23 0.26
CA PHE A 173 1.74 -1.64 0.90
C PHE A 173 1.85 -2.00 2.38
N LEU A 174 0.74 -1.90 3.11
CA LEU A 174 0.73 -2.24 4.53
C LEU A 174 0.91 -3.74 4.76
N ILE A 175 0.34 -4.61 3.92
CA ILE A 175 0.60 -6.06 3.96
C ILE A 175 2.09 -6.33 3.85
N VAL A 176 2.77 -5.71 2.87
CA VAL A 176 4.20 -5.91 2.67
C VAL A 176 5.01 -5.47 3.90
N ILE A 177 4.76 -4.25 4.39
CA ILE A 177 5.49 -3.68 5.52
C ILE A 177 5.31 -4.56 6.77
N VAL A 178 4.07 -4.96 7.06
CA VAL A 178 3.72 -5.79 8.22
C VAL A 178 4.38 -7.16 8.13
N TRP A 179 4.26 -7.87 7.00
CA TRP A 179 4.84 -9.22 6.89
C TRP A 179 6.36 -9.22 6.93
N ARG A 180 7.00 -8.23 6.32
CA ARG A 180 8.45 -8.10 6.42
C ARG A 180 8.90 -7.82 7.84
N TYR A 181 8.16 -7.00 8.58
CA TYR A 181 8.41 -6.75 9.99
C TYR A 181 8.24 -8.02 10.84
N THR A 182 7.13 -8.74 10.71
CA THR A 182 6.87 -9.95 11.51
C THR A 182 7.86 -11.08 11.26
N HIS A 183 8.51 -11.11 10.09
CA HIS A 183 9.54 -12.10 9.74
C HIS A 183 10.97 -11.58 9.96
N GLY A 184 11.16 -10.53 10.77
CA GLY A 184 12.49 -10.05 11.17
C GLY A 184 13.30 -9.40 10.05
N LYS A 185 12.66 -8.97 8.96
CA LYS A 185 13.30 -8.24 7.86
C LYS A 185 12.63 -6.87 7.64
N PRO A 186 12.53 -6.00 8.67
CA PRO A 186 11.77 -4.76 8.60
C PRO A 186 12.26 -3.85 7.46
N LEU A 187 11.31 -3.18 6.81
CA LEU A 187 11.59 -2.08 5.89
C LEU A 187 11.69 -0.79 6.71
N PRO A 188 12.84 -0.09 6.72
CA PRO A 188 12.94 1.19 7.40
C PRO A 188 11.98 2.20 6.76
N LEU A 189 11.14 2.84 7.57
CA LEU A 189 10.10 3.78 7.09
C LEU A 189 10.69 5.19 6.95
N ASP A 190 11.69 5.33 6.09
CA ASP A 190 12.35 6.61 5.79
C ASP A 190 12.01 7.13 4.37
N GLY A 191 12.60 8.27 3.98
CA GLY A 191 12.39 8.88 2.66
C GLY A 191 12.76 7.98 1.47
N ILE A 192 13.75 7.11 1.59
CA ILE A 192 14.15 6.16 0.53
C ILE A 192 13.03 5.12 0.33
N THR A 193 12.40 4.64 1.41
CA THR A 193 11.23 3.76 1.30
C THR A 193 10.06 4.49 0.65
N LEU A 194 9.81 5.76 0.97
CA LEU A 194 8.75 6.54 0.32
C LEU A 194 8.99 6.71 -1.18
N VAL A 195 10.23 6.95 -1.62
CA VAL A 195 10.57 7.02 -3.05
C VAL A 195 10.37 5.65 -3.71
N ALA A 196 10.83 4.56 -3.08
CA ALA A 196 10.63 3.21 -3.60
C ALA A 196 9.14 2.83 -3.71
N LEU A 197 8.34 3.22 -2.71
CA LEU A 197 6.89 3.06 -2.68
C LEU A 197 6.22 3.81 -3.83
N PHE A 198 6.63 5.06 -4.06
CA PHE A 198 6.12 5.89 -5.15
C PHE A 198 6.44 5.29 -6.52
N LEU A 199 7.68 4.86 -6.76
CA LEU A 199 8.08 4.19 -8.00
C LEU A 199 7.31 2.88 -8.23
N PHE A 200 7.09 2.10 -7.17
CA PHE A 200 6.27 0.90 -7.24
C PHE A 200 4.82 1.24 -7.59
N GLY A 201 4.22 2.26 -6.95
CA GLY A 201 2.89 2.75 -7.28
C GLY A 201 2.77 3.21 -8.74
N MET A 202 3.76 3.92 -9.26
CA MET A 202 3.82 4.33 -10.67
C MET A 202 3.87 3.12 -11.61
N MET A 203 4.67 2.09 -11.29
CA MET A 203 4.72 0.85 -12.06
C MET A 203 3.34 0.17 -12.09
N MET A 204 2.70 0.00 -10.93
CA MET A 204 1.38 -0.61 -10.84
C MET A 204 0.32 0.18 -11.61
N TRP A 205 0.35 1.51 -11.50
CA TRP A 205 -0.53 2.39 -12.28
C TRP A 205 -0.29 2.24 -13.79
N GLY A 206 0.98 2.18 -14.22
CA GLY A 206 1.36 1.94 -15.61
C GLY A 206 0.80 0.62 -16.16
N ILE A 207 0.84 -0.46 -15.38
CA ILE A 207 0.24 -1.75 -15.76
C ILE A 207 -1.27 -1.60 -15.98
N LEU A 208 -1.98 -0.89 -15.09
CA LEU A 208 -3.41 -0.65 -15.23
C LEU A 208 -3.72 0.18 -16.48
N LEU A 209 -2.91 1.19 -16.80
CA LEU A 209 -3.06 1.98 -18.03
C LEU A 209 -2.91 1.12 -19.28
N LEU A 210 -1.94 0.19 -19.29
CA LEU A 210 -1.76 -0.74 -20.42
C LEU A 210 -2.97 -1.68 -20.60
N VAL A 211 -3.58 -2.14 -19.51
CA VAL A 211 -4.81 -2.94 -19.55
C VAL A 211 -5.96 -2.12 -20.13
N ASN A 212 -6.16 -0.88 -19.66
CA ASN A 212 -7.23 0.00 -20.11
C ASN A 212 -7.09 0.38 -21.58
N PHE A 213 -5.87 0.66 -22.03
CA PHE A 213 -5.59 0.98 -23.44
C PHE A 213 -6.01 -0.16 -24.37
N LYS A 214 -5.72 -1.41 -24.00
CA LYS A 214 -6.17 -2.59 -24.77
C LYS A 214 -7.68 -2.71 -24.83
N ARG A 215 -8.39 -2.37 -23.75
CA ARG A 215 -9.86 -2.39 -23.70
C ARG A 215 -10.47 -1.30 -24.59
N ALA A 216 -9.97 -0.07 -24.51
CA ALA A 216 -10.44 1.02 -25.36
C ALA A 216 -10.33 0.69 -26.86
N LYS A 217 -9.22 0.07 -27.28
CA LYS A 217 -9.02 -0.38 -28.67
C LYS A 217 -10.01 -1.48 -29.10
N ARG A 218 -10.44 -2.36 -28.17
CA ARG A 218 -11.44 -3.40 -28.47
C ARG A 218 -12.83 -2.80 -28.67
N LYS A 219 -13.23 -1.84 -27.82
CA LYS A 219 -14.52 -1.13 -27.94
C LYS A 219 -14.63 -0.39 -29.28
N ALA A 220 -13.60 0.35 -29.66
CA ALA A 220 -13.57 1.06 -30.95
C ALA A 220 -13.80 0.12 -32.15
N ARG A 221 -13.16 -1.06 -32.17
CA ARG A 221 -13.36 -2.05 -33.23
C ARG A 221 -14.76 -2.67 -33.26
N GLN A 222 -15.42 -2.81 -32.11
CA GLN A 222 -16.79 -3.34 -32.06
C GLN A 222 -17.79 -2.33 -32.62
N THR A 223 -17.62 -1.04 -32.33
CA THR A 223 -18.44 0.04 -32.88
C THR A 223 -18.36 0.09 -34.41
N ASP A 224 -17.17 -0.07 -34.98
CA ASP A 224 -16.99 -0.10 -36.44
C ASP A 224 -17.79 -1.25 -37.08
N ILE A 225 -17.74 -2.46 -36.50
CA ILE A 225 -18.46 -3.64 -37.04
C ILE A 225 -19.98 -3.44 -36.98
N THR A 226 -20.50 -2.78 -35.94
CA THR A 226 -21.95 -2.52 -35.83
C THR A 226 -22.47 -1.48 -36.80
N LEU A 227 -21.61 -0.58 -37.32
CA LEU A 227 -22.00 0.41 -38.33
C LEU A 227 -22.15 -0.17 -39.75
N PHE A 228 -21.61 -1.36 -39.99
CA PHE A 228 -21.70 -2.06 -41.28
C PHE A 228 -22.82 -3.10 -41.36
N LYS A 229 -23.61 -3.27 -40.29
CA LYS A 229 -24.78 -4.16 -40.25
C LYS A 229 -26.06 -3.35 -40.36
#